data_AF-A0AAN1XAK8-F1
#
_entry.id   AF-A0AAN1XAK8-F1
#
_cell.length_a   1.000
_cell.length_b   1.000
_cell.length_c   1.000
_cell.angle_alpha   90.00
_cell.angle_beta   90.00
_cell.angle_gamma   90.00
#
_symmetry.space_group_name_H-M   'P 1'
#
loop_
_entity.id
_entity.type
_entity.pdbx_description
1 polymer ?
#
loop_
_entity_poly.entity_id
_entity_poly.type
_entity_poly.pdbx_seq_one_letter_code
_entity_poly.pdbx_strand_id
1 'polypeptide(L)'
;MPHLPNMLSLSRAARLVGVDRIDLQRKIQQGALHAFDGMVDIEELVRAYPDVQLEDNTEYNRLLQIKEKAFGKRVLERILPSAEILAARIAELGKELAHHQAQATQFGRILEQLNDRLNVVCREAEGGMKAALIDLQSWLETEVTTTMASEPINPLTVRDHLLRVMAAHVTVMPSGHDFFIEGADTLLESALRAGVPLDYGCSGGNCGLCKARILSGQVKKTRHHDYVLTEAEKNQGYVLMCSNTAVTDLEIAAHVAGSVQDIPFQQIAAKVKSIASISPDMALLHLQTPRTSRLRFLAGQYVTLRLGQSLTAQLPIASCPCDERNILFHVRRMHGNLFSDYVFDRLSNNETVDIEGPDGEFVLQEQTRRPLYFVAFNHGFAPIKSLIEHAMSLNKAESIDLFWIGSHDSDIYLPNIPRAWSDALDNFHYATLTAGYDLSHLTALREASLLTLLEGILQRHPELTEGDVYIAGPESAGRLAEQLFLDAGLPRTRVFMTHRNL
;
A
#
# COMPACT_ATOMS: atom_id res chain seq x y z
N MET A 1 6.78 -28.28 -6.17
CA MET A 1 5.36 -28.09 -5.85
C MET A 1 4.72 -27.34 -7.00
N PRO A 2 3.61 -27.82 -7.56
CA PRO A 2 3.02 -27.26 -8.77
C PRO A 2 2.49 -25.85 -8.49
N HIS A 3 2.48 -25.04 -9.54
CA HIS A 3 2.12 -23.62 -9.58
C HIS A 3 0.80 -23.31 -8.85
N LEU A 4 0.75 -22.21 -8.09
CA LEU A 4 -0.41 -21.74 -7.31
C LEU A 4 -1.01 -20.37 -7.77
N PRO A 5 -1.11 -20.00 -9.07
CA PRO A 5 -1.53 -18.64 -9.45
C PRO A 5 -3.05 -18.46 -9.55
N ASN A 6 -3.85 -19.52 -9.49
CA ASN A 6 -5.25 -19.50 -9.96
C ASN A 6 -6.28 -19.95 -8.91
N MET A 7 -6.15 -19.59 -7.63
CA MET A 7 -7.13 -19.98 -6.58
C MET A 7 -8.05 -18.80 -6.18
N LEU A 8 -9.36 -19.03 -6.11
CA LEU A 8 -10.42 -18.07 -5.72
C LEU A 8 -11.10 -18.49 -4.43
N SER A 9 -11.44 -17.57 -3.52
CA SER A 9 -12.28 -17.91 -2.36
C SER A 9 -13.67 -18.40 -2.79
N LEU A 10 -14.36 -19.20 -1.95
CA LEU A 10 -15.70 -19.71 -2.27
C LEU A 10 -16.71 -18.61 -2.59
N SER A 11 -16.66 -17.51 -1.85
CA SER A 11 -17.53 -16.35 -2.07
C SER A 11 -17.25 -15.69 -3.42
N ARG A 12 -15.98 -15.67 -3.84
CA ARG A 12 -15.53 -15.10 -5.11
C ARG A 12 -15.86 -16.01 -6.29
N ALA A 13 -15.65 -17.31 -6.14
CA ALA A 13 -16.10 -18.31 -7.10
C ALA A 13 -17.61 -18.18 -7.32
N ALA A 14 -18.41 -18.06 -6.25
CA ALA A 14 -19.87 -17.95 -6.32
C ALA A 14 -20.33 -16.80 -7.21
N ARG A 15 -19.75 -15.62 -6.96
CA ARG A 15 -20.04 -14.40 -7.71
C ARG A 15 -19.62 -14.49 -9.17
N LEU A 16 -18.45 -15.08 -9.43
CA LEU A 16 -17.86 -15.18 -10.77
C LEU A 16 -18.64 -16.14 -11.68
N VAL A 17 -19.20 -17.23 -11.13
CA VAL A 17 -20.09 -18.15 -11.86
C VAL A 17 -21.57 -17.84 -11.73
N GLY A 18 -21.94 -16.75 -11.03
CA GLY A 18 -23.34 -16.31 -10.89
C GLY A 18 -24.22 -17.28 -10.09
N VAL A 19 -23.65 -18.02 -9.12
CA VAL A 19 -24.36 -18.97 -8.26
C VAL A 19 -24.20 -18.62 -6.79
N ASP A 20 -25.04 -19.19 -5.93
CA ASP A 20 -24.91 -19.01 -4.48
C ASP A 20 -23.68 -19.78 -3.95
N ARG A 21 -23.06 -19.28 -2.87
CA ARG A 21 -21.97 -19.95 -2.16
C ARG A 21 -22.38 -21.34 -1.70
N ILE A 22 -23.65 -21.52 -1.34
CA ILE A 22 -24.21 -22.80 -0.91
C ILE A 22 -24.14 -23.83 -2.05
N ASP A 23 -24.38 -23.41 -3.30
CA ASP A 23 -24.34 -24.32 -4.45
C ASP A 23 -22.91 -24.77 -4.78
N LEU A 24 -21.93 -23.88 -4.64
CA LEU A 24 -20.51 -24.26 -4.75
C LEU A 24 -20.06 -25.21 -3.65
N GLN A 25 -20.44 -24.93 -2.40
CA GLN A 25 -20.15 -25.83 -1.28
C GLN A 25 -20.76 -27.22 -1.49
N ARG A 26 -21.98 -27.29 -2.04
CA ARG A 26 -22.62 -28.55 -2.41
C ARG A 26 -21.84 -29.30 -3.48
N LYS A 27 -21.36 -28.63 -4.52
CA LYS A 27 -20.52 -29.24 -5.56
C LYS A 27 -19.17 -29.73 -5.04
N ILE A 28 -18.59 -29.02 -4.06
CA ILE A 28 -17.35 -29.46 -3.39
C ILE A 28 -17.60 -30.72 -2.56
N GLN A 29 -18.69 -30.76 -1.80
CA GLN A 29 -19.07 -31.94 -1.02
C GLN A 29 -19.38 -33.16 -1.90
N GLN A 30 -19.88 -32.92 -3.12
CA GLN A 30 -20.15 -33.97 -4.12
C GLN A 30 -18.91 -34.39 -4.93
N GLY A 31 -17.75 -33.76 -4.69
CA GLY A 31 -16.51 -34.06 -5.41
C GLY A 31 -16.46 -33.55 -6.85
N ALA A 32 -17.39 -32.68 -7.26
CA ALA A 32 -17.45 -32.10 -8.60
C ALA A 32 -16.55 -30.87 -8.77
N LEU A 33 -15.99 -30.35 -7.68
CA LEU A 33 -15.13 -29.17 -7.63
C LEU A 33 -14.14 -29.36 -6.48
N HIS A 34 -12.83 -29.26 -6.70
CA HIS A 34 -11.86 -29.36 -5.61
C HIS A 34 -11.67 -27.99 -4.96
N ALA A 35 -11.67 -27.99 -3.63
CA ALA A 35 -11.34 -26.82 -2.83
C ALA A 35 -10.21 -27.13 -1.87
N PHE A 36 -9.28 -26.20 -1.73
CA PHE A 36 -8.21 -26.23 -0.76
C PHE A 36 -8.29 -24.97 0.11
N ASP A 37 -8.45 -25.16 1.41
CA ASP A 37 -8.51 -24.06 2.40
C ASP A 37 -9.58 -22.99 2.08
N GLY A 38 -10.78 -23.43 1.67
CA GLY A 38 -11.87 -22.52 1.31
C GLY A 38 -11.65 -21.74 0.00
N MET A 39 -10.70 -22.18 -0.83
CA MET A 39 -10.44 -21.65 -2.17
C MET A 39 -10.57 -22.72 -3.24
N VAL A 40 -10.96 -22.34 -4.46
CA VAL A 40 -11.22 -23.18 -5.63
C VAL A 40 -10.34 -22.73 -6.79
N ASP A 41 -9.80 -23.67 -7.56
CA ASP A 41 -8.98 -23.36 -8.73
C ASP A 41 -9.84 -22.80 -9.89
N ILE A 42 -9.37 -21.74 -10.57
CA ILE A 42 -10.06 -21.08 -11.69
C ILE A 42 -10.28 -22.06 -12.86
N GLU A 43 -9.30 -22.91 -13.18
CA GLU A 43 -9.42 -23.87 -14.28
C GLU A 43 -10.46 -24.94 -13.96
N GLU A 44 -10.54 -25.38 -12.70
CA GLU A 44 -11.61 -26.27 -12.24
C GLU A 44 -12.97 -25.59 -12.20
N LEU A 45 -13.01 -24.32 -11.82
CA LEU A 45 -14.24 -23.54 -11.79
C LEU A 45 -14.80 -23.33 -13.20
N VAL A 46 -13.95 -22.98 -14.17
CA VAL A 46 -14.32 -22.87 -15.59
C VAL A 46 -14.74 -24.22 -16.16
N ARG A 47 -14.08 -25.32 -15.77
CA ARG A 47 -14.50 -26.67 -16.16
C ARG A 47 -15.89 -27.03 -15.61
N ALA A 48 -16.18 -26.62 -14.38
CA ALA A 48 -17.46 -26.87 -13.72
C ALA A 48 -18.59 -25.92 -14.20
N TYR A 49 -18.23 -24.80 -14.83
CA TYR A 49 -19.13 -23.75 -15.33
C TYR A 49 -18.60 -23.15 -16.65
N PRO A 50 -18.73 -23.89 -17.77
CA PRO A 50 -18.12 -23.54 -19.06
C PRO A 50 -18.75 -22.33 -19.77
N ASP A 51 -19.92 -21.87 -19.33
CA ASP A 51 -20.62 -20.72 -19.92
C ASP A 51 -20.10 -19.36 -19.41
N VAL A 52 -19.14 -19.35 -18.49
CA VAL A 52 -18.58 -18.11 -17.92
C VAL A 52 -17.47 -17.54 -18.79
N GLN A 53 -17.69 -16.34 -19.33
CA GLN A 53 -16.66 -15.55 -19.98
C GLN A 53 -15.79 -14.86 -18.92
N LEU A 54 -14.57 -15.35 -18.73
CA LEU A 54 -13.52 -14.63 -18.00
C LEU A 54 -13.02 -13.48 -18.86
N GLU A 55 -13.61 -12.28 -18.70
CA GLU A 55 -13.10 -11.07 -19.35
C GLU A 55 -11.75 -10.61 -18.76
N ASP A 56 -11.01 -9.88 -19.59
CA ASP A 56 -9.58 -9.59 -19.54
C ASP A 56 -9.00 -9.26 -18.14
N ASN A 57 -8.14 -10.14 -17.63
CA ASN A 57 -7.53 -10.11 -16.29
C ASN A 57 -6.49 -8.99 -16.09
N THR A 58 -6.32 -8.06 -17.03
CA THR A 58 -5.21 -7.09 -17.03
C THR A 58 -5.26 -6.13 -15.83
N GLU A 59 -6.43 -5.61 -15.48
CA GLU A 59 -6.59 -4.71 -14.32
C GLU A 59 -6.60 -5.48 -12.98
N TYR A 60 -7.11 -6.71 -12.98
CA TYR A 60 -6.97 -7.61 -11.83
C TYR A 60 -5.50 -7.95 -11.58
N ASN A 61 -4.73 -8.28 -12.63
CA ASN A 61 -3.29 -8.50 -12.55
C ASN A 61 -2.55 -7.22 -12.14
N ARG A 62 -3.02 -6.04 -12.56
CA ARG A 62 -2.44 -4.77 -12.15
C ARG A 62 -2.71 -4.48 -10.68
N LEU A 63 -3.92 -4.67 -10.18
CA LEU A 63 -4.19 -4.55 -8.75
C LEU A 63 -3.47 -5.64 -7.97
N LEU A 64 -3.40 -6.88 -8.45
CA LEU A 64 -2.56 -7.91 -7.85
C LEU A 64 -1.11 -7.46 -7.85
N GLN A 65 -0.58 -6.80 -8.88
CA GLN A 65 0.77 -6.24 -8.87
C GLN A 65 0.90 -5.08 -7.90
N ILE A 66 -0.06 -4.17 -7.80
CA ILE A 66 -0.04 -3.05 -6.84
C ILE A 66 -0.08 -3.62 -5.41
N LYS A 67 -0.93 -4.62 -5.17
CA LYS A 67 -1.05 -5.33 -3.90
C LYS A 67 0.13 -6.25 -3.64
N GLU A 68 0.73 -6.93 -4.60
CA GLU A 68 1.94 -7.75 -4.43
C GLU A 68 3.16 -6.88 -4.19
N LYS A 69 3.18 -5.69 -4.80
CA LYS A 69 4.19 -4.67 -4.55
C LYS A 69 4.02 -4.06 -3.16
N ALA A 70 2.81 -3.64 -2.81
CA ALA A 70 2.53 -2.97 -1.54
C ALA A 70 2.46 -3.93 -0.35
N PHE A 71 1.85 -5.08 -0.58
CA PHE A 71 1.80 -6.25 0.29
C PHE A 71 2.75 -7.27 -0.26
N GLY A 72 3.95 -7.35 0.34
CA GLY A 72 4.88 -8.44 0.16
C GLY A 72 4.20 -9.79 0.34
N LYS A 73 3.60 -10.34 -0.73
CA LYS A 73 2.79 -11.53 -0.59
C LYS A 73 3.75 -12.71 -0.55
N ARG A 74 3.95 -13.14 0.70
CA ARG A 74 4.73 -14.30 1.13
C ARG A 74 6.19 -14.10 0.77
N VAL A 75 6.93 -13.61 1.75
CA VAL A 75 8.37 -13.81 1.89
C VAL A 75 8.84 -15.23 1.48
N LEU A 76 7.98 -16.25 1.54
CA LEU A 76 8.23 -17.61 1.04
C LEU A 76 8.19 -17.82 -0.50
N GLU A 77 7.57 -16.95 -1.29
CA GLU A 77 7.44 -17.07 -2.75
C GLU A 77 8.39 -16.10 -3.49
N ARG A 78 9.70 -16.37 -3.30
CA ARG A 78 10.81 -16.19 -4.27
C ARG A 78 11.07 -14.78 -4.88
N ILE A 79 11.66 -13.89 -4.09
CA ILE A 79 12.87 -13.14 -4.52
C ILE A 79 13.88 -13.20 -3.38
N LEU A 80 14.91 -14.04 -3.52
CA LEU A 80 16.00 -14.08 -2.55
C LEU A 80 16.77 -12.74 -2.60
N PRO A 81 17.22 -12.21 -1.45
CA PRO A 81 18.23 -11.15 -1.45
C PRO A 81 19.42 -11.59 -2.30
N SER A 82 20.18 -10.63 -2.83
CA SER A 82 21.43 -10.98 -3.52
C SER A 82 22.31 -11.82 -2.58
N ALA A 83 23.12 -12.74 -3.12
CA ALA A 83 23.97 -13.62 -2.30
C ALA A 83 24.80 -12.84 -1.26
N GLU A 84 25.21 -11.65 -1.65
CA GLU A 84 25.90 -10.67 -0.84
C GLU A 84 25.09 -10.06 0.31
N ILE A 85 23.80 -9.78 0.11
CA ILE A 85 22.91 -9.30 1.16
C ILE A 85 22.57 -10.47 2.08
N LEU A 86 22.23 -11.63 1.51
CA LEU A 86 21.93 -12.85 2.26
C LEU A 86 23.10 -13.23 3.19
N ALA A 87 24.33 -13.21 2.68
CA ALA A 87 25.52 -13.48 3.49
C ALA A 87 25.69 -12.45 4.63
N ALA A 88 25.43 -11.16 4.36
CA ALA A 88 25.48 -10.13 5.38
C ALA A 88 24.42 -10.34 6.48
N ARG A 89 23.18 -10.66 6.10
CA ARG A 89 22.09 -10.94 7.04
C ARG A 89 22.36 -12.17 7.90
N ILE A 90 22.83 -13.26 7.27
CA ILE A 90 23.22 -14.48 7.98
C ILE A 90 24.39 -14.21 8.94
N ALA A 91 25.38 -13.41 8.53
CA ALA A 91 26.51 -13.06 9.38
C ALA A 91 26.07 -12.27 10.62
N GLU A 92 25.16 -11.30 10.48
CA GLU A 92 24.64 -10.54 11.63
C GLU A 92 23.79 -11.42 12.56
N LEU A 93 22.91 -12.28 12.02
CA LEU A 93 22.18 -13.26 12.85
C LEU A 93 23.13 -14.22 13.57
N GLY A 94 24.23 -14.61 12.93
CA GLY A 94 25.27 -15.41 13.55
C GLY A 94 25.97 -14.68 14.73
N LYS A 95 26.19 -13.37 14.61
CA LYS A 95 26.74 -12.55 15.71
C LYS A 95 25.74 -12.42 16.86
N GLU A 96 24.47 -12.17 16.55
CA GLU A 96 23.40 -12.07 17.55
C GLU A 96 23.25 -13.39 18.32
N LEU A 97 23.26 -14.52 17.61
CA LEU A 97 23.27 -15.86 18.20
C LEU A 97 24.49 -16.08 19.09
N ALA A 98 25.69 -15.73 18.62
CA ALA A 98 26.91 -15.87 19.41
C ALA A 98 26.87 -15.01 20.69
N HIS A 99 26.29 -13.81 20.62
CA HIS A 99 26.10 -12.95 21.78
C HIS A 99 25.14 -13.58 22.80
N HIS A 100 23.99 -14.08 22.36
CA HIS A 100 23.04 -14.77 23.24
C HIS A 100 23.61 -16.07 23.83
N GLN A 101 24.37 -16.83 23.07
CA GLN A 101 25.09 -18.01 23.58
C GLN A 101 26.12 -17.62 24.65
N ALA A 102 26.85 -16.52 24.46
CA ALA A 102 27.79 -16.01 25.45
C ALA A 102 27.07 -15.55 26.74
N GLN A 103 25.95 -14.84 26.61
CA GLN A 103 25.10 -14.43 27.73
C GLN A 103 24.55 -15.64 28.49
N ALA A 104 24.00 -16.64 27.80
CA ALA A 104 23.50 -17.87 28.41
C ALA A 104 24.62 -18.61 29.15
N THR A 105 25.82 -18.68 28.56
CA THR A 105 27.00 -19.27 29.21
C THR A 105 27.43 -18.47 30.45
N GLN A 106 27.27 -17.14 30.44
CA GLN A 106 27.56 -16.30 31.59
C GLN A 106 26.53 -16.50 32.70
N PHE A 107 25.24 -16.56 32.37
CA PHE A 107 24.18 -16.88 33.34
C PHE A 107 24.38 -18.26 33.96
N GLY A 108 24.73 -19.27 33.16
CA GLY A 108 25.10 -20.60 33.66
C GLY A 108 26.24 -20.53 34.69
N ARG A 109 27.32 -19.79 34.39
CA ARG A 109 28.43 -19.58 35.34
C ARG A 109 27.99 -18.87 36.63
N ILE A 110 27.09 -17.89 36.55
CA ILE A 110 26.56 -17.20 37.74
C ILE A 110 25.74 -18.17 38.59
N LEU A 111 24.90 -19.02 37.97
CA LEU A 111 24.10 -20.02 38.67
C LEU A 111 24.98 -21.08 39.34
N GLU A 112 26.05 -21.55 38.66
CA GLU A 112 27.04 -22.45 39.26
C GLU A 112 27.72 -21.81 40.48
N GLN A 113 28.19 -20.57 40.36
CA GLN A 113 28.81 -19.83 41.47
C GLN A 113 27.84 -19.60 42.64
N LEU A 114 26.56 -19.34 42.34
CA LEU A 114 25.51 -19.22 43.34
C LEU A 114 25.31 -20.55 44.08
N ASN A 115 25.23 -21.67 43.35
CA ASN A 115 25.07 -23.00 43.92
C ASN A 115 26.26 -23.38 44.81
N ASP A 116 27.49 -23.11 44.35
CA ASP A 116 28.71 -23.32 45.13
C ASP A 116 28.69 -22.50 46.44
N ARG A 117 28.23 -21.26 46.38
CA ARG A 117 28.16 -20.40 47.56
C ARG A 117 27.06 -20.84 48.53
N LEU A 118 25.91 -21.27 48.02
CA LEU A 118 24.85 -21.88 48.82
C LEU A 118 25.34 -23.16 49.51
N ASN A 119 26.11 -24.01 48.81
CA ASN A 119 26.73 -25.20 49.37
C ASN A 119 27.65 -24.90 50.55
N VAL A 120 28.46 -23.84 50.47
CA VAL A 120 29.34 -23.42 51.57
C VAL A 120 28.52 -22.99 52.79
N VAL A 121 27.51 -22.13 52.59
CA VAL A 121 26.64 -21.65 53.68
C VAL A 121 25.84 -22.80 54.31
N CYS A 122 25.39 -23.76 53.50
CA CYS A 122 24.64 -24.93 53.97
C CYS A 122 25.49 -25.88 54.85
N ARG A 123 26.82 -25.93 54.63
CA ARG A 123 27.75 -26.70 55.47
C ARG A 123 27.92 -26.09 56.86
N GLU A 124 27.86 -24.77 56.96
CA GLU A 124 28.03 -24.01 58.22
C GLU A 124 26.72 -23.82 59.00
N ALA A 125 25.57 -24.07 58.38
CA ALA A 125 24.25 -23.94 58.99
C ALA A 125 23.87 -25.14 59.89
N GLU A 126 23.17 -24.87 60.99
CA GLU A 126 22.64 -25.87 61.92
C GLU A 126 21.11 -25.75 62.10
N GLY A 127 20.48 -26.87 62.49
CA GLY A 127 19.05 -26.92 62.81
C GLY A 127 18.12 -26.58 61.64
N GLY A 128 17.05 -25.81 61.91
CA GLY A 128 16.02 -25.48 60.92
C GLY A 128 16.50 -24.65 59.73
N MET A 129 17.59 -23.88 59.89
CA MET A 129 18.15 -23.07 58.80
C MET A 129 18.83 -23.93 57.74
N LYS A 130 19.44 -25.05 58.13
CA LYS A 130 20.02 -26.03 57.20
C LYS A 130 18.96 -26.70 56.34
N ALA A 131 17.82 -27.08 56.95
CA ALA A 131 16.71 -27.69 56.22
C ALA A 131 16.12 -26.73 55.16
N ALA A 132 15.95 -25.45 55.51
CA ALA A 132 15.46 -24.43 54.57
C ALA A 132 16.44 -24.17 53.40
N LEU A 133 17.76 -24.19 53.66
CA LEU A 133 18.78 -24.02 52.62
C LEU A 133 18.82 -25.20 51.64
N ILE A 134 18.67 -26.44 52.14
CA ILE A 134 18.61 -27.65 51.29
C ILE A 134 17.37 -27.61 50.39
N ASP A 135 16.22 -27.21 50.94
CA ASP A 135 14.96 -27.11 50.18
C ASP A 135 15.06 -26.05 49.07
N LEU A 136 15.61 -24.86 49.40
CA LEU A 136 15.88 -23.81 48.43
C LEU A 136 16.82 -24.28 47.31
N GLN A 137 17.88 -25.01 47.66
CA GLN A 137 18.85 -25.52 46.70
C GLN A 137 18.22 -26.56 45.78
N SER A 138 17.44 -27.50 46.32
CA SER A 138 16.72 -28.51 45.54
C SER A 138 15.70 -27.86 44.60
N TRP A 139 14.98 -26.84 45.06
CA TRP A 139 14.08 -26.07 44.21
C TRP A 139 14.84 -25.37 43.08
N LEU A 140 15.95 -24.70 43.38
CA LEU A 140 16.74 -23.94 42.41
C LEU A 140 17.37 -24.87 41.34
N GLU A 141 17.90 -26.03 41.74
CA GLU A 141 18.42 -27.04 40.81
C GLU A 141 17.29 -27.61 39.92
N THR A 142 16.10 -27.84 40.47
CA THR A 142 14.93 -28.32 39.71
C THR A 142 14.47 -27.27 38.69
N GLU A 143 14.35 -26.00 39.09
CA GLU A 143 13.93 -24.92 38.21
C GLU A 143 14.95 -24.64 37.10
N VAL A 144 16.25 -24.63 37.42
CA VAL A 144 17.30 -24.46 36.42
C VAL A 144 17.27 -25.62 35.43
N THR A 145 17.16 -26.86 35.91
CA THR A 145 17.09 -28.06 35.03
C THR A 145 15.84 -28.03 34.14
N THR A 146 14.69 -27.60 34.69
CA THR A 146 13.42 -27.50 33.95
C THR A 146 13.48 -26.38 32.91
N THR A 147 14.09 -25.24 33.23
CA THR A 147 14.22 -24.09 32.31
C THR A 147 15.26 -24.35 31.22
N MET A 148 16.33 -25.09 31.53
CA MET A 148 17.37 -25.47 30.56
C MET A 148 17.01 -26.70 29.73
N ALA A 149 16.00 -27.48 30.14
CA ALA A 149 15.39 -28.48 29.28
C ALA A 149 14.77 -27.75 28.08
N SER A 150 15.36 -27.94 26.91
CA SER A 150 14.97 -27.23 25.69
C SER A 150 13.49 -27.43 25.42
N GLU A 151 12.73 -26.33 25.46
CA GLU A 151 11.40 -26.32 24.85
C GLU A 151 11.52 -26.79 23.39
N PRO A 152 10.58 -27.61 22.89
CA PRO A 152 10.58 -27.98 21.49
C PRO A 152 10.59 -26.70 20.64
N ILE A 153 11.52 -26.63 19.69
CA ILE A 153 11.70 -25.48 18.81
C ILE A 153 10.34 -25.10 18.23
N ASN A 154 9.82 -23.94 18.63
CA ASN A 154 8.52 -23.49 18.17
C ASN A 154 8.63 -23.21 16.65
N PRO A 155 7.84 -23.92 15.81
CA PRO A 155 7.89 -23.75 14.36
C PRO A 155 7.58 -22.31 13.91
N LEU A 156 6.84 -21.53 14.72
CA LEU A 156 6.62 -20.10 14.48
C LEU A 156 7.90 -19.28 14.65
N THR A 157 8.75 -19.60 15.62
CA THR A 157 10.01 -18.90 15.86
C THR A 157 11.02 -19.16 14.74
N VAL A 158 11.10 -20.40 14.24
CA VAL A 158 11.94 -20.73 13.07
C VAL A 158 11.47 -19.98 11.84
N ARG A 159 10.15 -19.89 11.66
CA ARG A 159 9.56 -19.12 10.55
C ARG A 159 9.85 -17.63 10.70
N ASP A 160 9.74 -17.06 11.90
CA ASP A 160 10.08 -15.65 12.17
C ASP A 160 11.55 -15.34 11.84
N HIS A 161 12.49 -16.18 12.29
CA HIS A 161 13.91 -16.02 11.96
C HIS A 161 14.17 -16.12 10.45
N LEU A 162 13.50 -17.04 9.75
CA LEU A 162 13.60 -17.16 8.30
C LEU A 162 13.01 -15.93 7.59
N LEU A 163 11.93 -15.33 8.12
CA LEU A 163 11.37 -14.08 7.61
C LEU A 163 12.36 -12.93 7.76
N ARG A 164 13.05 -12.79 8.91
CA ARG A 164 14.07 -11.74 9.13
C ARG A 164 15.27 -11.87 8.20
N VAL A 165 15.63 -13.09 7.80
CA VAL A 165 16.66 -13.32 6.77
C VAL A 165 16.19 -12.79 5.41
N MET A 166 14.90 -12.91 5.11
CA MET A 166 14.37 -12.66 3.77
C MET A 166 13.84 -11.23 3.58
N ALA A 167 13.28 -10.62 4.62
CA ALA A 167 12.80 -9.25 4.65
C ALA A 167 13.25 -8.54 5.94
N ALA A 168 13.65 -7.28 5.81
CA ALA A 168 13.99 -6.45 6.95
C ALA A 168 12.87 -5.41 7.18
N HIS A 169 12.47 -5.21 8.43
CA HIS A 169 11.49 -4.20 8.83
C HIS A 169 12.16 -2.85 9.02
N VAL A 170 11.56 -1.78 8.50
CA VAL A 170 12.08 -0.41 8.65
C VAL A 170 11.00 0.45 9.26
N THR A 171 11.34 1.15 10.34
CA THR A 171 10.49 2.16 10.97
C THR A 171 11.06 3.56 10.76
N VAL A 172 10.22 4.51 10.33
CA VAL A 172 10.59 5.89 10.02
C VAL A 172 10.16 6.85 11.14
N MET A 173 11.13 7.40 11.84
CA MET A 173 10.95 8.35 12.93
C MET A 173 11.00 9.80 12.45
N PRO A 174 10.17 10.71 13.01
CA PRO A 174 9.20 10.49 14.09
C PRO A 174 7.81 10.05 13.60
N SER A 175 7.62 9.90 12.29
CA SER A 175 6.29 9.68 11.70
C SER A 175 5.61 8.38 12.09
N GLY A 176 6.38 7.37 12.51
CA GLY A 176 5.89 6.03 12.83
C GLY A 176 5.51 5.19 11.61
N HIS A 177 5.73 5.68 10.37
CA HIS A 177 5.54 4.86 9.18
C HIS A 177 6.50 3.70 9.17
N ASP A 178 6.03 2.55 8.70
CA ASP A 178 6.84 1.36 8.60
C ASP A 178 6.64 0.64 7.26
N PHE A 179 7.66 -0.07 6.83
CA PHE A 179 7.65 -0.85 5.58
C PHE A 179 8.67 -1.98 5.64
N PHE A 180 8.51 -2.97 4.76
CA PHE A 180 9.46 -4.08 4.63
C PHE A 180 10.35 -3.90 3.40
N ILE A 181 11.62 -4.27 3.53
CA ILE A 181 12.53 -4.38 2.40
C ILE A 181 12.66 -5.83 1.96
N GLU A 182 12.26 -6.08 0.72
CA GLU A 182 12.33 -7.39 0.09
C GLU A 182 13.50 -7.49 -0.89
N GLY A 183 14.10 -8.68 -0.96
CA GLY A 183 15.12 -8.99 -1.95
C GLY A 183 16.32 -8.03 -1.92
N ALA A 184 16.55 -7.33 -3.02
CA ALA A 184 17.67 -6.39 -3.20
C ALA A 184 17.22 -4.92 -3.35
N ASP A 185 15.97 -4.63 -3.01
CA ASP A 185 15.42 -3.28 -3.14
C ASP A 185 16.13 -2.29 -2.22
N THR A 186 16.16 -1.04 -2.66
CA THR A 186 16.70 0.05 -1.85
C THR A 186 15.65 0.55 -0.85
N LEU A 187 16.10 1.18 0.23
CA LEU A 187 15.22 1.80 1.24
C LEU A 187 14.17 2.70 0.59
N LEU A 188 14.57 3.50 -0.40
CA LEU A 188 13.64 4.40 -1.09
C LEU A 188 12.61 3.64 -1.92
N GLU A 189 13.00 2.60 -2.65
CA GLU A 189 12.07 1.86 -3.50
C GLU A 189 11.02 1.13 -2.67
N SER A 190 11.44 0.46 -1.59
CA SER A 190 10.52 -0.22 -0.68
C SER A 190 9.58 0.78 0.01
N ALA A 191 10.09 1.93 0.46
CA ALA A 191 9.26 2.95 1.09
C ALA A 191 8.20 3.54 0.14
N LEU A 192 8.59 3.94 -1.08
CA LEU A 192 7.64 4.49 -2.06
C LEU A 192 6.59 3.47 -2.45
N ARG A 193 6.99 2.19 -2.57
CA ARG A 193 6.08 1.09 -2.88
C ARG A 193 5.08 0.82 -1.77
N ALA A 194 5.50 0.96 -0.52
CA ALA A 194 4.65 0.92 0.67
C ALA A 194 3.83 2.21 0.86
N GLY A 195 3.88 3.16 -0.08
CA GLY A 195 3.13 4.40 -0.02
C GLY A 195 3.70 5.44 0.96
N VAL A 196 4.92 5.27 1.47
CA VAL A 196 5.52 6.23 2.42
C VAL A 196 6.11 7.43 1.66
N PRO A 197 5.59 8.66 1.85
CA PRO A 197 5.95 9.81 1.02
C PRO A 197 7.26 10.50 1.47
N LEU A 198 8.37 9.76 1.42
CA LEU A 198 9.71 10.25 1.76
C LEU A 198 10.21 11.34 0.81
N ASP A 199 11.20 12.09 1.25
CA ASP A 199 11.94 13.03 0.39
C ASP A 199 12.81 12.29 -0.63
N TYR A 200 12.67 12.65 -1.91
CA TYR A 200 13.56 12.22 -2.99
C TYR A 200 13.42 13.15 -4.21
N GLY A 201 14.29 12.96 -5.20
CA GLY A 201 14.14 13.63 -6.51
C GLY A 201 14.61 12.74 -7.66
N CYS A 202 15.90 12.38 -7.65
CA CYS A 202 16.48 11.62 -8.77
C CYS A 202 16.39 10.10 -8.64
N SER A 203 16.13 9.53 -7.45
CA SER A 203 16.13 8.07 -7.19
C SER A 203 17.40 7.29 -7.61
N GLY A 204 18.48 7.98 -7.99
CA GLY A 204 19.69 7.38 -8.58
C GLY A 204 21.00 7.84 -7.95
N GLY A 205 20.96 8.50 -6.79
CA GLY A 205 22.16 8.83 -6.02
C GLY A 205 22.85 10.15 -6.38
N ASN A 206 22.20 11.04 -7.14
CA ASN A 206 22.85 12.27 -7.64
C ASN A 206 22.43 13.54 -6.89
N CYS A 207 21.22 13.60 -6.33
CA CYS A 207 20.66 14.84 -5.76
C CYS A 207 20.79 14.98 -4.24
N GLY A 208 21.07 13.90 -3.50
CA GLY A 208 21.16 13.92 -2.03
C GLY A 208 19.85 14.08 -1.25
N LEU A 209 18.73 14.41 -1.92
CA LEU A 209 17.42 14.63 -1.27
C LEU A 209 16.89 13.42 -0.48
N CYS A 210 17.20 12.18 -0.90
CA CYS A 210 16.77 10.97 -0.19
C CYS A 210 17.68 10.59 0.99
N LYS A 211 18.32 11.58 1.61
CA LYS A 211 19.24 11.37 2.73
C LYS A 211 18.43 11.08 3.99
N ALA A 212 18.77 10.00 4.68
CA ALA A 212 18.19 9.62 5.97
C ALA A 212 19.29 9.24 6.95
N ARG A 213 19.03 9.43 8.24
CA ARG A 213 19.96 9.06 9.31
C ARG A 213 19.56 7.71 9.89
N ILE A 214 20.50 6.78 9.96
CA ILE A 214 20.29 5.50 10.64
C ILE A 214 20.33 5.73 12.16
N LEU A 215 19.26 5.36 12.86
CA LEU A 215 19.17 5.41 14.32
C LEU A 215 19.60 4.09 14.94
N SER A 216 19.14 2.98 14.34
CA SER A 216 19.47 1.62 14.74
C SER A 216 19.50 0.69 13.53
N GLY A 217 20.23 -0.42 13.67
CA GLY A 217 20.41 -1.43 12.62
C GLY A 217 21.53 -1.13 11.62
N GLN A 218 21.66 -1.99 10.61
CA GLN A 218 22.75 -1.96 9.62
C GLN A 218 22.23 -1.89 8.19
N VAL A 219 22.90 -1.07 7.37
CA VAL A 219 22.63 -0.95 5.95
C VAL A 219 23.80 -1.44 5.11
N LYS A 220 23.51 -1.82 3.86
CA LYS A 220 24.51 -2.13 2.84
C LYS A 220 24.26 -1.31 1.59
N LYS A 221 25.32 -0.69 1.07
CA LYS A 221 25.29 0.01 -0.22
C LYS A 221 25.14 -1.02 -1.35
N THR A 222 24.10 -0.86 -2.15
CA THR A 222 23.79 -1.75 -3.30
C THR A 222 23.95 -1.06 -4.65
N ARG A 223 23.99 0.27 -4.67
CA ARG A 223 24.15 1.06 -5.90
C ARG A 223 25.26 2.08 -5.77
N HIS A 224 25.93 2.36 -6.87
CA HIS A 224 26.81 3.51 -6.97
C HIS A 224 25.99 4.80 -6.93
N HIS A 225 26.62 5.85 -6.40
CA HIS A 225 26.06 7.20 -6.35
C HIS A 225 27.21 8.19 -6.43
N ASP A 226 26.96 9.32 -7.10
CA ASP A 226 27.95 10.37 -7.30
C ASP A 226 27.83 11.49 -6.26
N TYR A 227 26.71 11.54 -5.53
CA TYR A 227 26.53 12.50 -4.45
C TYR A 227 27.52 12.25 -3.31
N VAL A 228 28.23 13.30 -2.89
CA VAL A 228 29.26 13.22 -1.85
C VAL A 228 28.64 13.59 -0.51
N LEU A 229 28.50 12.60 0.37
CA LEU A 229 28.22 12.85 1.79
C LEU A 229 29.49 13.39 2.46
N THR A 230 29.36 14.48 3.20
CA THR A 230 30.43 15.05 4.03
C THR A 230 30.86 14.08 5.12
N GLU A 231 32.08 14.23 5.63
CA GLU A 231 32.56 13.38 6.74
C GLU A 231 31.71 13.54 8.00
N ALA A 232 31.19 14.75 8.27
CA ALA A 232 30.26 14.99 9.36
C ALA A 232 28.95 14.19 9.19
N GLU A 233 28.40 14.15 7.98
CA GLU A 233 27.19 13.39 7.68
C GLU A 233 27.41 11.88 7.83
N LYS A 234 28.54 11.37 7.32
CA LYS A 234 28.90 9.95 7.48
C LYS A 234 29.04 9.58 8.96
N ASN A 235 29.73 10.41 9.75
CA ASN A 235 29.91 10.19 11.19
C ASN A 235 28.58 10.25 11.97
N GLN A 236 27.60 11.00 11.48
CA GLN A 236 26.26 11.05 12.05
C GLN A 236 25.36 9.90 11.57
N GLY A 237 25.84 9.00 10.72
CA GLY A 237 25.09 7.85 10.22
C GLY A 237 24.13 8.18 9.07
N TYR A 238 24.37 9.25 8.32
CA TYR A 238 23.57 9.58 7.13
C TYR A 238 23.91 8.69 5.94
N VAL A 239 22.87 8.24 5.25
CA VAL A 239 22.96 7.41 4.05
C VAL A 239 21.96 7.88 3.01
N LEU A 240 22.20 7.53 1.74
CA LEU A 240 21.24 7.75 0.67
C LEU A 240 20.31 6.55 0.55
N MET A 241 19.02 6.76 0.82
CA MET A 241 18.02 5.68 0.77
C MET A 241 17.91 5.03 -0.61
N CYS A 242 18.16 5.78 -1.70
CA CYS A 242 18.12 5.25 -3.07
C CYS A 242 19.34 4.38 -3.47
N SER A 243 20.32 4.22 -2.58
CA SER A 243 21.55 3.47 -2.86
C SER A 243 21.90 2.44 -1.81
N ASN A 244 21.09 2.34 -0.74
CA ASN A 244 21.33 1.45 0.38
C ASN A 244 20.10 0.58 0.64
N THR A 245 20.34 -0.65 1.06
CA THR A 245 19.33 -1.62 1.52
C THR A 245 19.56 -1.97 2.99
N ALA A 246 18.58 -2.58 3.64
CA ALA A 246 18.65 -3.01 5.03
C ALA A 246 19.24 -4.43 5.16
N VAL A 247 20.21 -4.57 6.06
CA VAL A 247 20.80 -5.85 6.47
C VAL A 247 20.06 -6.40 7.69
N THR A 248 19.71 -5.54 8.63
CA THR A 248 18.87 -5.87 9.80
C THR A 248 17.60 -5.05 9.75
N ASP A 249 16.69 -5.28 10.69
CA ASP A 249 15.64 -4.30 10.96
C ASP A 249 16.29 -2.93 11.28
N LEU A 250 15.64 -1.85 10.85
CA LEU A 250 16.17 -0.49 10.94
C LEU A 250 15.16 0.45 11.60
N GLU A 251 15.69 1.40 12.38
CA GLU A 251 15.01 2.66 12.63
C GLU A 251 15.77 3.77 11.91
N ILE A 252 15.07 4.57 11.13
CA ILE A 252 15.66 5.69 10.38
C ILE A 252 14.97 7.00 10.77
N ALA A 253 15.73 8.08 10.84
CA ALA A 253 15.20 9.44 10.88
C ALA A 253 15.21 10.02 9.47
N ALA A 254 14.01 10.27 8.94
CA ALA A 254 13.79 10.85 7.64
C ALA A 254 12.53 11.72 7.67
N HIS A 255 12.47 12.73 6.79
CA HIS A 255 11.25 13.50 6.61
C HIS A 255 10.28 12.72 5.73
N VAL A 256 9.05 12.58 6.24
CA VAL A 256 7.89 12.03 5.54
C VAL A 256 6.95 13.21 5.34
N ALA A 257 6.53 13.46 4.09
CA ALA A 257 5.56 14.50 3.82
C ALA A 257 4.24 14.16 4.52
N GLY A 258 3.85 14.98 5.48
CA GLY A 258 2.58 14.84 6.21
C GLY A 258 1.49 15.73 5.63
N SER A 259 1.86 16.64 4.74
CA SER A 259 0.99 17.66 4.18
C SER A 259 1.37 18.00 2.75
N VAL A 260 0.47 18.72 2.07
CA VAL A 260 0.70 19.25 0.72
C VAL A 260 1.88 20.21 0.69
N GLN A 261 2.13 20.95 1.78
CA GLN A 261 3.22 21.93 1.86
C GLN A 261 4.61 21.28 1.86
N ASP A 262 4.69 19.99 2.22
CA ASP A 262 5.95 19.24 2.24
C ASP A 262 6.35 18.73 0.84
N ILE A 263 5.46 18.84 -0.14
CA ILE A 263 5.72 18.43 -1.52
C ILE A 263 6.15 19.65 -2.35
N PRO A 264 7.34 19.63 -2.96
CA PRO A 264 7.79 20.76 -3.77
C PRO A 264 7.07 20.81 -5.11
N PHE A 265 6.83 22.03 -5.59
CA PHE A 265 6.47 22.25 -6.98
C PHE A 265 7.64 21.88 -7.90
N GLN A 266 7.37 21.11 -8.95
CA GLN A 266 8.34 20.51 -9.85
C GLN A 266 7.95 20.78 -11.31
N GLN A 267 8.96 20.83 -12.18
CA GLN A 267 8.78 20.85 -13.63
C GLN A 267 9.54 19.67 -14.23
N ILE A 268 8.83 18.76 -14.89
CA ILE A 268 9.38 17.48 -15.36
C ILE A 268 8.94 17.22 -16.79
N ALA A 269 9.91 17.02 -17.68
CA ALA A 269 9.65 16.53 -19.04
C ALA A 269 9.44 15.01 -19.00
N ALA A 270 8.20 14.56 -19.19
CA ALA A 270 7.83 13.15 -19.27
C ALA A 270 7.62 12.70 -20.72
N LYS A 271 7.66 11.40 -20.95
CA LYS A 271 7.42 10.80 -22.28
C LYS A 271 6.06 10.11 -22.32
N VAL A 272 5.33 10.27 -23.42
CA VAL A 272 4.11 9.50 -23.68
C VAL A 272 4.50 8.04 -23.88
N LYS A 273 4.13 7.18 -22.94
CA LYS A 273 4.36 5.73 -23.06
C LYS A 273 3.27 5.06 -23.89
N SER A 274 2.02 5.45 -23.65
CA SER A 274 0.86 4.96 -24.40
C SER A 274 -0.34 5.88 -24.23
N ILE A 275 -1.23 5.85 -25.21
CA ILE A 275 -2.55 6.49 -25.17
C ILE A 275 -3.55 5.39 -25.51
N ALA A 276 -4.47 5.08 -24.58
CA ALA A 276 -5.49 4.07 -24.81
C ALA A 276 -6.87 4.74 -24.88
N SER A 277 -7.63 4.51 -25.94
CA SER A 277 -9.03 4.93 -25.99
C SER A 277 -9.87 3.98 -25.13
N ILE A 278 -10.54 4.54 -24.14
CA ILE A 278 -11.44 3.81 -23.24
C ILE A 278 -12.87 3.88 -23.77
N SER A 279 -13.27 5.06 -24.25
CA SER A 279 -14.53 5.31 -24.94
C SER A 279 -14.32 6.41 -25.99
N PRO A 280 -15.31 6.73 -26.84
CA PRO A 280 -15.19 7.83 -27.81
C PRO A 280 -14.81 9.17 -27.18
N ASP A 281 -15.21 9.40 -25.93
CA ASP A 281 -14.99 10.64 -25.19
C ASP A 281 -13.99 10.50 -24.03
N MET A 282 -13.33 9.35 -23.89
CA MET A 282 -12.36 9.10 -22.81
C MET A 282 -11.10 8.40 -23.29
N ALA A 283 -9.94 8.98 -22.96
CA ALA A 283 -8.63 8.40 -23.18
C ALA A 283 -7.84 8.26 -21.87
N LEU A 284 -7.10 7.15 -21.75
CA LEU A 284 -6.09 6.95 -20.72
C LEU A 284 -4.72 7.39 -21.28
N LEU A 285 -4.19 8.49 -20.77
CA LEU A 285 -2.86 8.97 -21.10
C LEU A 285 -1.85 8.44 -20.08
N HIS A 286 -0.89 7.64 -20.55
CA HIS A 286 0.22 7.14 -19.74
C HIS A 286 1.49 7.91 -20.02
N LEU A 287 1.92 8.72 -19.05
CA LEU A 287 3.22 9.39 -19.06
C LEU A 287 4.25 8.62 -18.23
N GLN A 288 5.49 8.58 -18.72
CA GLN A 288 6.61 8.02 -17.99
C GLN A 288 7.66 9.09 -17.72
N THR A 289 7.99 9.31 -16.44
CA THR A 289 9.04 10.24 -16.04
C THR A 289 10.44 9.65 -16.30
N PRO A 290 11.45 10.49 -16.54
CA PRO A 290 12.83 10.02 -16.62
C PRO A 290 13.27 9.41 -15.29
N ARG A 291 14.29 8.55 -15.33
CA ARG A 291 14.87 7.97 -14.10
C ARG A 291 15.50 9.04 -13.22
N THR A 292 16.03 10.10 -13.81
CA THR A 292 16.80 11.17 -13.14
C THR A 292 15.93 12.26 -12.51
N SER A 293 14.64 12.32 -12.85
CA SER A 293 13.69 13.28 -12.29
C SER A 293 12.30 12.64 -12.26
N ARG A 294 11.88 12.21 -11.07
CA ARG A 294 10.56 11.62 -10.84
C ARG A 294 9.64 12.67 -10.24
N LEU A 295 8.35 12.61 -10.55
CA LEU A 295 7.36 13.46 -9.92
C LEU A 295 7.08 12.94 -8.52
N ARG A 296 7.32 13.77 -7.51
CA ARG A 296 6.84 13.53 -6.15
C ARG A 296 5.46 14.18 -5.99
N PHE A 297 4.46 13.43 -5.55
CA PHE A 297 3.09 13.91 -5.32
C PHE A 297 2.38 13.05 -4.27
N LEU A 298 1.29 13.58 -3.71
CA LEU A 298 0.35 12.85 -2.87
C LEU A 298 -0.86 12.40 -3.69
N ALA A 299 -1.41 11.24 -3.35
CA ALA A 299 -2.59 10.71 -4.03
C ALA A 299 -3.76 11.71 -3.99
N GLY A 300 -4.47 11.85 -5.11
CA GLY A 300 -5.57 12.81 -5.28
C GLY A 300 -5.17 14.21 -5.78
N GLN A 301 -3.87 14.54 -5.79
CA GLN A 301 -3.37 15.79 -6.38
C GLN A 301 -3.50 15.86 -7.91
N TYR A 302 -3.36 17.06 -8.46
CA TYR A 302 -3.39 17.32 -9.90
C TYR A 302 -2.12 18.03 -10.37
N VAL A 303 -1.91 18.06 -11.70
CA VAL A 303 -0.81 18.76 -12.36
C VAL A 303 -1.31 19.51 -13.57
N THR A 304 -0.50 20.45 -14.06
CA THR A 304 -0.67 21.07 -15.38
C THR A 304 0.20 20.32 -16.38
N LEU A 305 -0.40 19.77 -17.43
CA LEU A 305 0.27 19.17 -18.57
C LEU A 305 0.43 20.19 -19.68
N ARG A 306 1.61 20.28 -20.27
CA ARG A 306 1.91 21.16 -21.40
C ARG A 306 2.49 20.37 -22.57
N LEU A 307 1.93 20.62 -23.75
CA LEU A 307 2.34 20.03 -25.02
C LEU A 307 2.71 21.14 -26.00
N GLY A 308 3.97 21.18 -26.41
CA GLY A 308 4.51 22.28 -27.21
C GLY A 308 4.36 23.63 -26.51
N GLN A 309 4.10 24.70 -27.27
CA GLN A 309 4.10 26.06 -26.74
C GLN A 309 2.76 26.53 -26.14
N SER A 310 1.63 25.94 -26.53
CA SER A 310 0.30 26.51 -26.24
C SER A 310 -0.76 25.51 -25.75
N LEU A 311 -0.54 24.20 -25.89
CA LEU A 311 -1.52 23.22 -25.44
C LEU A 311 -1.32 22.96 -23.96
N THR A 312 -2.32 23.27 -23.14
CA THR A 312 -2.26 23.08 -21.70
C THR A 312 -3.57 22.51 -21.17
N ALA A 313 -3.48 21.61 -20.19
CA ALA A 313 -4.62 21.14 -19.43
C ALA A 313 -4.21 20.82 -18.00
N GLN A 314 -5.10 21.11 -17.05
CA GLN A 314 -4.95 20.67 -15.67
C GLN A 314 -5.72 19.38 -15.49
N LEU A 315 -5.04 18.33 -15.03
CA LEU A 315 -5.62 17.01 -14.87
C LEU A 315 -5.21 16.39 -13.53
N PRO A 316 -6.16 15.78 -12.80
CA PRO A 316 -5.83 14.94 -11.65
C PRO A 316 -4.92 13.79 -12.05
N ILE A 317 -3.98 13.47 -11.17
CA ILE A 317 -3.18 12.27 -11.34
C ILE A 317 -4.06 11.07 -10.95
N ALA A 318 -4.22 10.12 -11.86
CA ALA A 318 -5.09 8.96 -11.70
C ALA A 318 -4.37 7.69 -11.21
N SER A 319 -3.04 7.72 -11.15
CA SER A 319 -2.22 6.64 -10.60
C SER A 319 -1.85 6.89 -9.15
N CYS A 320 -1.59 5.81 -8.41
CA CYS A 320 -0.95 5.87 -7.10
C CYS A 320 0.46 6.49 -7.18
N PRO A 321 0.89 7.30 -6.19
CA PRO A 321 2.31 7.70 -6.02
C PRO A 321 3.27 6.52 -5.94
N CYS A 322 2.77 5.35 -5.50
CA CYS A 322 3.50 4.10 -5.41
C CYS A 322 3.82 3.45 -6.79
N ASP A 323 3.23 3.92 -7.90
CA ASP A 323 3.53 3.44 -9.28
C ASP A 323 4.76 4.13 -9.91
N GLU A 324 5.71 4.52 -9.05
CA GLU A 324 7.08 4.90 -9.40
C GLU A 324 7.24 6.04 -10.42
N ARG A 325 7.36 5.70 -11.71
CA ARG A 325 7.62 6.61 -12.84
C ARG A 325 6.42 6.71 -13.77
N ASN A 326 5.37 5.95 -13.49
CA ASN A 326 4.19 5.86 -14.33
C ASN A 326 3.14 6.81 -13.77
N ILE A 327 2.79 7.81 -14.57
CA ILE A 327 1.78 8.80 -14.21
C ILE A 327 0.64 8.65 -15.21
N LEU A 328 -0.55 8.34 -14.69
CA LEU A 328 -1.74 8.15 -15.51
C LEU A 328 -2.69 9.33 -15.38
N PHE A 329 -3.34 9.65 -16.49
CA PHE A 329 -4.37 10.67 -16.58
C PHE A 329 -5.58 10.15 -17.35
N HIS A 330 -6.77 10.54 -16.90
CA HIS A 330 -8.01 10.29 -17.61
C HIS A 330 -8.37 11.58 -18.36
N VAL A 331 -8.31 11.55 -19.69
CA VAL A 331 -8.48 12.73 -20.55
C VAL A 331 -9.84 12.65 -21.24
N ARG A 332 -10.74 13.57 -20.87
CA ARG A 332 -12.04 13.73 -21.53
C ARG A 332 -11.89 14.44 -22.86
N ARG A 333 -12.54 13.92 -23.90
CA ARG A 333 -12.69 14.64 -25.16
C ARG A 333 -13.68 15.78 -24.98
N MET A 334 -13.19 17.00 -25.17
CA MET A 334 -14.02 18.19 -25.22
C MET A 334 -13.83 18.81 -26.60
N HIS A 335 -14.78 18.59 -27.51
CA HIS A 335 -14.68 19.09 -28.87
C HIS A 335 -14.47 20.62 -28.88
N GLY A 336 -13.42 21.08 -29.57
CA GLY A 336 -13.02 22.48 -29.62
C GLY A 336 -12.01 22.87 -28.52
N ASN A 337 -11.69 21.98 -27.58
CA ASN A 337 -10.58 22.15 -26.66
C ASN A 337 -9.29 21.64 -27.32
N LEU A 338 -8.36 22.58 -27.54
CA LEU A 338 -7.11 22.31 -28.26
C LEU A 338 -6.28 21.18 -27.64
N PHE A 339 -6.26 21.05 -26.31
CA PHE A 339 -5.48 20.02 -25.64
C PHE A 339 -6.13 18.64 -25.81
N SER A 340 -7.42 18.50 -25.49
CA SER A 340 -8.08 17.18 -25.61
C SER A 340 -8.16 16.73 -27.06
N ASP A 341 -8.48 17.63 -28.00
CA ASP A 341 -8.50 17.28 -29.42
C ASP A 341 -7.11 16.82 -29.90
N TYR A 342 -6.04 17.47 -29.42
CA TYR A 342 -4.68 17.02 -29.73
C TYR A 342 -4.36 15.64 -29.16
N VAL A 343 -4.75 15.35 -27.91
CA VAL A 343 -4.54 14.03 -27.27
C VAL A 343 -5.22 12.92 -28.08
N PHE A 344 -6.43 13.15 -28.59
CA PHE A 344 -7.19 12.14 -29.32
C PHE A 344 -6.75 12.01 -30.79
N ASP A 345 -6.41 13.12 -31.45
CA ASP A 345 -6.25 13.12 -32.91
C ASP A 345 -4.78 13.10 -33.36
N ARG A 346 -3.83 13.54 -32.53
CA ARG A 346 -2.44 13.82 -32.96
C ARG A 346 -1.34 13.31 -32.04
N LEU A 347 -1.58 13.25 -30.74
CA LEU A 347 -0.56 12.89 -29.76
C LEU A 347 -0.02 11.49 -30.04
N SER A 348 1.30 11.34 -30.05
CA SER A 348 1.97 10.09 -30.40
C SER A 348 2.85 9.57 -29.26
N ASN A 349 3.09 8.25 -29.26
CA ASN A 349 4.03 7.64 -28.32
C ASN A 349 5.43 8.27 -28.47
N ASN A 350 6.18 8.33 -27.36
CA ASN A 350 7.49 8.98 -27.20
C ASN A 350 7.51 10.50 -27.38
N GLU A 351 6.38 11.16 -27.58
CA GLU A 351 6.29 12.61 -27.52
C GLU A 351 6.59 13.10 -26.09
N THR A 352 7.15 14.31 -25.98
CA THR A 352 7.45 14.93 -24.68
C THR A 352 6.25 15.73 -24.20
N VAL A 353 5.85 15.49 -22.95
CA VAL A 353 4.85 16.30 -22.23
C VAL A 353 5.53 16.89 -21.01
N ASP A 354 5.49 18.21 -20.87
CA ASP A 354 5.97 18.87 -19.67
C ASP A 354 4.89 18.83 -18.59
N ILE A 355 5.28 18.41 -17.38
CA ILE A 355 4.43 18.32 -16.21
C ILE A 355 4.86 19.41 -15.23
N GLU A 356 3.91 20.24 -14.81
CA GLU A 356 4.10 21.27 -13.80
C GLU A 356 3.18 21.00 -12.59
N GLY A 357 3.76 20.88 -11.40
CA GLY A 357 3.03 20.59 -10.15
C GLY A 357 3.84 19.71 -9.19
N PRO A 358 3.21 19.00 -8.24
CA PRO A 358 1.76 18.84 -8.07
C PRO A 358 1.11 20.02 -7.33
N ASP A 359 -0.21 20.12 -7.46
CA ASP A 359 -1.07 21.07 -6.76
C ASP A 359 -2.30 20.34 -6.17
N GLY A 360 -2.97 21.00 -5.22
CA GLY A 360 -4.25 20.57 -4.65
C GLY A 360 -4.16 19.96 -3.26
N GLU A 361 -5.25 20.14 -2.50
CA GLU A 361 -5.40 19.71 -1.09
C GLU A 361 -6.29 18.49 -0.90
N PHE A 362 -6.78 17.91 -2.00
CA PHE A 362 -7.59 16.70 -1.99
C PHE A 362 -6.68 15.47 -1.85
N VAL A 363 -6.25 15.18 -0.61
CA VAL A 363 -5.30 14.11 -0.27
C VAL A 363 -5.82 13.23 0.86
N LEU A 364 -5.35 11.98 0.92
CA LEU A 364 -5.76 11.01 1.93
C LEU A 364 -5.26 11.37 3.34
N GLN A 365 -6.10 11.15 4.36
CA GLN A 365 -5.71 11.24 5.77
C GLN A 365 -5.10 9.93 6.28
N GLU A 366 -3.77 9.80 6.21
CA GLU A 366 -3.04 8.55 6.47
C GLU A 366 -2.88 8.18 7.97
N GLN A 367 -3.22 9.11 8.87
CA GLN A 367 -2.99 8.97 10.31
C GLN A 367 -4.08 8.18 11.02
N THR A 368 -5.15 7.80 10.33
CA THR A 368 -6.30 7.12 10.92
C THR A 368 -6.57 5.82 10.17
N ARG A 369 -7.22 4.86 10.86
CA ARG A 369 -7.63 3.58 10.28
C ARG A 369 -9.13 3.53 9.96
N ARG A 370 -9.78 4.70 9.93
CA ARG A 370 -11.23 4.77 9.73
C ARG A 370 -11.63 4.20 8.37
N PRO A 371 -12.88 3.72 8.23
CA PRO A 371 -13.48 3.45 6.94
C PRO A 371 -13.35 4.64 5.98
N LEU A 372 -13.11 4.35 4.70
CA LEU A 372 -12.98 5.35 3.65
C LEU A 372 -14.15 5.26 2.67
N TYR A 373 -14.87 6.36 2.50
CA TYR A 373 -16.00 6.46 1.59
C TYR A 373 -15.66 7.42 0.45
N PHE A 374 -15.82 6.95 -0.78
CA PHE A 374 -15.51 7.70 -1.98
C PHE A 374 -16.79 7.96 -2.77
N VAL A 375 -17.05 9.22 -3.12
CA VAL A 375 -18.15 9.61 -4.01
C VAL A 375 -17.55 10.21 -5.27
N ALA A 376 -17.58 9.44 -6.36
CA ALA A 376 -17.13 9.89 -7.67
C ALA A 376 -18.33 10.30 -8.52
N PHE A 377 -18.38 11.54 -8.99
CA PHE A 377 -19.33 11.99 -9.99
C PHE A 377 -18.67 12.06 -11.36
N ASN A 378 -19.28 11.45 -12.37
CA ASN A 378 -18.77 11.42 -13.75
C ASN A 378 -17.26 11.05 -13.81
N HIS A 379 -16.45 11.98 -14.31
CA HIS A 379 -15.00 11.86 -14.52
C HIS A 379 -14.17 12.06 -13.24
N GLY A 380 -14.81 12.43 -12.13
CA GLY A 380 -14.20 12.53 -10.80
C GLY A 380 -13.60 11.22 -10.29
N PHE A 381 -13.81 10.09 -10.98
CA PHE A 381 -13.14 8.83 -10.66
C PHE A 381 -11.60 8.89 -10.77
N ALA A 382 -11.01 9.80 -11.56
CA ALA A 382 -9.55 9.87 -11.73
C ALA A 382 -8.77 10.10 -10.40
N PRO A 383 -9.01 11.20 -9.64
CA PRO A 383 -8.34 11.39 -8.35
C PRO A 383 -8.77 10.36 -7.31
N ILE A 384 -10.02 9.90 -7.35
CA ILE A 384 -10.55 8.86 -6.45
C ILE A 384 -9.80 7.54 -6.64
N LYS A 385 -9.52 7.17 -7.90
CA LYS A 385 -8.71 6.01 -8.23
C LYS A 385 -7.30 6.12 -7.64
N SER A 386 -6.67 7.29 -7.72
CA SER A 386 -5.36 7.53 -7.10
C SER A 386 -5.41 7.33 -5.59
N LEU A 387 -6.42 7.89 -4.91
CA LEU A 387 -6.62 7.75 -3.46
C LEU A 387 -6.89 6.29 -3.05
N ILE A 388 -7.74 5.57 -3.78
CA ILE A 388 -8.08 4.19 -3.49
C ILE A 388 -6.85 3.28 -3.66
N GLU A 389 -6.13 3.38 -4.78
CA GLU A 389 -4.91 2.58 -5.00
C GLU A 389 -3.84 2.88 -3.92
N HIS A 390 -3.76 4.12 -3.46
CA HIS A 390 -2.86 4.52 -2.38
C HIS A 390 -3.30 4.01 -1.01
N ALA A 391 -4.59 4.11 -0.68
CA ALA A 391 -5.13 3.56 0.57
C ALA A 391 -4.93 2.03 0.65
N MET A 392 -5.09 1.35 -0.49
CA MET A 392 -4.79 -0.09 -0.62
C MET A 392 -3.30 -0.38 -0.42
N SER A 393 -2.39 0.49 -0.90
CA SER A 393 -0.95 0.28 -0.75
C SER A 393 -0.48 0.43 0.71
N LEU A 394 -1.10 1.35 1.45
CA LEU A 394 -0.87 1.52 2.89
C LEU A 394 -1.45 0.37 3.72
N ASN A 395 -2.49 -0.31 3.23
CA ASN A 395 -3.24 -1.37 3.93
C ASN A 395 -3.63 -0.99 5.38
N LYS A 396 -4.03 0.27 5.57
CA LYS A 396 -4.43 0.82 6.87
C LYS A 396 -5.93 0.99 7.03
N ALA A 397 -6.68 1.10 5.94
CA ALA A 397 -8.12 1.33 5.97
C ALA A 397 -8.88 0.06 6.37
N GLU A 398 -9.84 0.19 7.29
CA GLU A 398 -10.72 -0.89 7.72
C GLU A 398 -11.61 -1.37 6.56
N SER A 399 -12.30 -0.45 5.88
CA SER A 399 -13.03 -0.69 4.64
C SER A 399 -12.84 0.45 3.64
N ILE A 400 -13.09 0.15 2.37
CA ILE A 400 -13.10 1.12 1.28
C ILE A 400 -14.38 0.94 0.48
N ASP A 401 -15.18 2.00 0.37
CA ASP A 401 -16.48 1.97 -0.28
C ASP A 401 -16.54 3.06 -1.36
N LEU A 402 -16.86 2.69 -2.61
CA LEU A 402 -16.94 3.60 -3.75
C LEU A 402 -18.38 3.73 -4.27
N PHE A 403 -18.93 4.94 -4.23
CA PHE A 403 -20.18 5.31 -4.90
C PHE A 403 -19.86 6.11 -6.16
N TRP A 404 -20.05 5.51 -7.33
CA TRP A 404 -19.79 6.17 -8.61
C TRP A 404 -21.10 6.54 -9.31
N ILE A 405 -21.39 7.83 -9.36
CA ILE A 405 -22.64 8.39 -9.88
C ILE A 405 -22.37 9.09 -11.22
N GLY A 406 -22.87 8.50 -12.31
CA GLY A 406 -22.78 9.06 -13.66
C GLY A 406 -24.00 9.90 -14.03
N SER A 407 -23.81 10.90 -14.90
CA SER A 407 -24.93 11.59 -15.55
C SER A 407 -25.65 10.62 -16.50
N HIS A 408 -24.87 9.83 -17.22
CA HIS A 408 -25.28 8.73 -18.09
C HIS A 408 -24.41 7.49 -17.81
N ASP A 409 -24.83 6.32 -18.30
CA ASP A 409 -24.07 5.06 -18.12
C ASP A 409 -22.65 5.15 -18.73
N SER A 410 -22.47 5.93 -19.79
CA SER A 410 -21.15 6.16 -20.42
C SER A 410 -20.16 6.93 -19.56
N ASP A 411 -20.63 7.64 -18.52
CA ASP A 411 -19.77 8.35 -17.57
C ASP A 411 -19.12 7.40 -16.55
N ILE A 412 -19.54 6.13 -16.52
CA ILE A 412 -18.88 5.04 -15.79
C ILE A 412 -17.91 4.33 -16.76
N TYR A 413 -16.78 4.97 -17.05
CA TYR A 413 -15.93 4.62 -18.21
C TYR A 413 -14.90 3.51 -17.96
N LEU A 414 -14.64 3.10 -16.72
CA LEU A 414 -13.72 1.99 -16.37
C LEU A 414 -14.36 1.05 -15.34
N PRO A 415 -15.53 0.45 -15.64
CA PRO A 415 -16.28 -0.35 -14.66
C PRO A 415 -15.55 -1.63 -14.27
N ASN A 416 -14.62 -2.09 -15.11
CA ASN A 416 -13.76 -3.24 -14.85
C ASN A 416 -12.79 -3.01 -13.67
N ILE A 417 -12.40 -1.77 -13.40
CA ILE A 417 -11.44 -1.46 -12.32
C ILE A 417 -12.06 -1.69 -10.93
N PRO A 418 -13.16 -1.03 -10.53
CA PRO A 418 -13.81 -1.31 -9.24
C PRO A 418 -14.25 -2.76 -9.09
N ARG A 419 -14.69 -3.40 -10.18
CA ARG A 419 -14.99 -4.84 -10.19
C ARG A 419 -13.76 -5.68 -9.82
N ALA A 420 -12.64 -5.46 -10.50
CA ALA A 420 -11.39 -6.15 -10.20
C ALA A 420 -10.92 -5.93 -8.75
N TRP A 421 -11.15 -4.72 -8.21
CA TRP A 421 -10.85 -4.41 -6.83
C TRP A 421 -11.73 -5.17 -5.85
N SER A 422 -13.05 -5.19 -6.08
CA SER A 422 -14.00 -5.95 -5.26
C SER A 422 -13.78 -7.47 -5.35
N ASP A 423 -13.30 -7.96 -6.48
CA ASP A 423 -12.93 -9.37 -6.64
C ASP A 423 -11.65 -9.72 -5.87
N ALA A 424 -10.72 -8.77 -5.73
CA ALA A 424 -9.43 -9.01 -5.11
C ALA A 424 -9.38 -8.72 -3.60
N LEU A 425 -10.30 -7.90 -3.09
CA LEU A 425 -10.31 -7.38 -1.73
C LEU A 425 -11.66 -7.60 -1.06
N ASP A 426 -11.65 -8.30 0.07
CA ASP A 426 -12.86 -8.54 0.86
C ASP A 426 -13.39 -7.27 1.54
N ASN A 427 -12.55 -6.26 1.75
CA ASN A 427 -12.89 -4.99 2.39
C ASN A 427 -13.13 -3.84 1.39
N PHE A 428 -13.32 -4.15 0.11
CA PHE A 428 -13.66 -3.17 -0.93
C PHE A 428 -15.06 -3.42 -1.48
N HIS A 429 -15.92 -2.41 -1.40
CA HIS A 429 -17.24 -2.42 -2.01
C HIS A 429 -17.41 -1.24 -2.96
N TYR A 430 -18.28 -1.40 -3.95
CA TYR A 430 -18.64 -0.30 -4.84
C TYR A 430 -20.09 -0.41 -5.29
N ALA A 431 -20.67 0.73 -5.62
CA ALA A 431 -21.96 0.84 -6.28
C ALA A 431 -21.89 1.89 -7.39
N THR A 432 -22.40 1.54 -8.57
CA THR A 432 -22.55 2.45 -9.71
C THR A 432 -24.00 2.88 -9.82
N LEU A 433 -24.25 4.17 -9.97
CA LEU A 433 -25.58 4.75 -10.07
C LEU A 433 -25.63 5.72 -11.26
N THR A 434 -26.76 5.78 -11.96
CA THR A 434 -26.96 6.70 -13.08
C THR A 434 -28.07 7.68 -12.72
N ALA A 435 -27.75 8.98 -12.73
CA ALA A 435 -28.69 10.04 -12.43
C ALA A 435 -29.73 10.22 -13.55
N GLY A 436 -29.33 10.02 -14.81
CA GLY A 436 -30.17 10.22 -15.99
C GLY A 436 -30.31 11.70 -16.39
N TYR A 437 -29.45 12.57 -15.87
CA TYR A 437 -29.37 13.98 -16.18
C TYR A 437 -27.97 14.51 -15.93
N ASP A 438 -27.62 15.64 -16.57
CA ASP A 438 -26.31 16.28 -16.42
C ASP A 438 -26.09 16.79 -15.00
N LEU A 439 -25.13 16.17 -14.31
CA LEU A 439 -24.71 16.51 -12.96
C LEU A 439 -23.91 17.81 -12.88
N SER A 440 -23.43 18.34 -14.00
CA SER A 440 -22.72 19.62 -14.07
C SER A 440 -23.69 20.80 -14.00
N HIS A 441 -24.92 20.61 -14.48
CA HIS A 441 -25.95 21.64 -14.56
C HIS A 441 -27.26 21.17 -13.88
N LEU A 442 -27.33 21.41 -12.58
CA LEU A 442 -28.47 21.07 -11.75
C LEU A 442 -29.52 22.20 -11.72
N THR A 443 -30.77 21.84 -11.98
CA THR A 443 -31.94 22.67 -11.67
C THR A 443 -32.52 22.24 -10.33
N ALA A 444 -33.39 23.03 -9.69
CA ALA A 444 -33.99 22.68 -8.39
C ALA A 444 -34.62 21.26 -8.35
N LEU A 445 -35.25 20.82 -9.45
CA LEU A 445 -35.82 19.46 -9.56
C LEU A 445 -34.73 18.36 -9.59
N ARG A 446 -33.61 18.64 -10.27
CA ARG A 446 -32.47 17.71 -10.35
C ARG A 446 -31.69 17.68 -9.03
N GLU A 447 -31.56 18.81 -8.34
CA GLU A 447 -31.00 18.86 -6.99
C GLU A 447 -31.79 17.97 -6.02
N ALA A 448 -33.12 18.11 -5.99
CA ALA A 448 -33.98 17.27 -5.14
C ALA A 448 -33.86 15.77 -5.49
N SER A 449 -33.79 15.45 -6.78
CA SER A 449 -33.56 14.08 -7.25
C SER A 449 -32.20 13.52 -6.81
N LEU A 450 -31.14 14.33 -6.89
CA LEU A 450 -29.79 13.92 -6.49
C LEU A 450 -29.69 13.76 -4.97
N LEU A 451 -30.29 14.66 -4.18
CA LEU A 451 -30.40 14.52 -2.74
C LEU A 451 -31.09 13.21 -2.36
N THR A 452 -32.22 12.88 -2.99
CA THR A 452 -32.94 11.62 -2.74
C THR A 452 -32.04 10.41 -2.99
N LEU A 453 -31.23 10.45 -4.05
CA LEU A 453 -30.28 9.38 -4.37
C LEU A 453 -29.19 9.25 -3.30
N LEU A 454 -28.60 10.38 -2.87
CA LEU A 454 -27.54 10.42 -1.85
C LEU A 454 -28.07 10.04 -0.45
N GLU A 455 -29.27 10.48 -0.08
CA GLU A 455 -29.96 10.06 1.14
C GLU A 455 -30.19 8.54 1.15
N GLY A 456 -30.54 7.97 0.00
CA GLY A 456 -30.66 6.52 -0.16
C GLY A 456 -29.34 5.77 0.03
N ILE A 457 -28.19 6.40 -0.25
CA ILE A 457 -26.86 5.84 0.07
C ILE A 457 -26.67 5.88 1.58
N LEU A 458 -26.88 7.04 2.21
CA LEU A 458 -26.71 7.22 3.65
C LEU A 458 -27.61 6.30 4.49
N GLN A 459 -28.85 6.05 4.04
CA GLN A 459 -29.78 5.14 4.72
C GLN A 459 -29.34 3.68 4.64
N ARG A 460 -28.71 3.26 3.54
CA ARG A 460 -28.17 1.89 3.39
C ARG A 460 -26.83 1.71 4.07
N HIS A 461 -26.09 2.80 4.26
CA HIS A 461 -24.75 2.84 4.84
C HIS A 461 -24.66 3.88 5.98
N PRO A 462 -25.38 3.70 7.09
CA PRO A 462 -25.34 4.62 8.23
C PRO A 462 -23.93 4.76 8.83
N GLU A 463 -23.10 3.72 8.70
CA GLU A 463 -21.69 3.69 9.10
C GLU A 463 -20.82 4.74 8.38
N LEU A 464 -21.29 5.33 7.28
CA LEU A 464 -20.59 6.39 6.55
C LEU A 464 -20.21 7.57 7.44
N THR A 465 -21.03 7.84 8.46
CA THR A 465 -20.80 8.90 9.45
C THR A 465 -19.58 8.66 10.37
N GLU A 466 -19.07 7.43 10.43
CA GLU A 466 -17.92 7.05 11.25
C GLU A 466 -16.59 7.20 10.50
N GLY A 467 -16.63 7.28 9.16
CA GLY A 467 -15.47 7.32 8.28
C GLY A 467 -15.01 8.71 7.82
N ASP A 468 -14.08 8.68 6.86
CA ASP A 468 -13.65 9.85 6.10
C ASP A 468 -14.24 9.78 4.67
N VAL A 469 -14.84 10.88 4.21
CA VAL A 469 -15.57 10.97 2.93
C VAL A 469 -14.81 11.83 1.93
N TYR A 470 -14.59 11.30 0.73
CA TYR A 470 -13.85 11.94 -0.36
C TYR A 470 -14.74 12.07 -1.59
N ILE A 471 -14.97 13.31 -2.04
CA ILE A 471 -15.93 13.65 -3.10
C ILE A 471 -15.19 14.27 -4.27
N ALA A 472 -15.39 13.74 -5.48
CA ALA A 472 -14.77 14.30 -6.69
C ALA A 472 -15.73 14.32 -7.88
N GLY A 473 -15.69 15.40 -8.67
CA GLY A 473 -16.48 15.59 -9.88
C GLY A 473 -17.01 17.02 -10.03
N PRO A 474 -18.13 17.24 -10.75
CA PRO A 474 -18.66 18.58 -10.97
C PRO A 474 -19.00 19.28 -9.65
N GLU A 475 -18.67 20.58 -9.57
CA GLU A 475 -18.80 21.39 -8.35
C GLU A 475 -20.24 21.46 -7.82
N SER A 476 -21.23 21.47 -8.72
CA SER A 476 -22.65 21.50 -8.39
C SER A 476 -23.11 20.24 -7.65
N ALA A 477 -22.79 19.06 -8.18
CA ALA A 477 -23.08 17.79 -7.51
C ALA A 477 -22.23 17.58 -6.25
N GLY A 478 -20.94 17.93 -6.31
CA GLY A 478 -20.01 17.81 -5.20
C GLY A 478 -20.44 18.60 -3.96
N ARG A 479 -20.83 19.87 -4.14
CA ARG A 479 -21.30 20.71 -3.04
C ARG A 479 -22.57 20.18 -2.38
N LEU A 480 -23.49 19.64 -3.17
CA LEU A 480 -24.73 19.07 -2.66
C LEU A 480 -24.45 17.85 -1.78
N ALA A 481 -23.53 16.97 -2.22
CA ALA A 481 -23.09 15.83 -1.43
C ALA A 481 -22.33 16.26 -0.18
N GLU A 482 -21.39 17.21 -0.29
CA GLU A 482 -20.66 17.76 0.85
C GLU A 482 -21.63 18.29 1.92
N GLN A 483 -22.59 19.12 1.51
CA GLN A 483 -23.58 19.69 2.42
C GLN A 483 -24.43 18.61 3.10
N LEU A 484 -24.93 17.63 2.34
CA LEU A 484 -25.74 16.54 2.89
C LEU A 484 -24.98 15.76 3.98
N PHE A 485 -23.70 15.43 3.74
CA PHE A 485 -22.91 14.69 4.74
C PHE A 485 -22.60 15.52 5.99
N LEU A 486 -22.39 16.83 5.84
CA LEU A 486 -22.23 17.73 6.98
C LEU A 486 -23.54 17.83 7.79
N ASP A 487 -24.69 17.95 7.12
CA ASP A 487 -26.02 18.00 7.74
C ASP A 487 -26.36 16.66 8.42
N ALA A 488 -25.83 15.54 7.92
CA ALA A 488 -25.93 14.22 8.54
C ALA A 488 -25.03 14.05 9.79
N GLY A 489 -24.21 15.05 10.12
CA GLY A 489 -23.40 15.08 11.35
C GLY A 489 -21.91 14.73 11.17
N LEU A 490 -21.41 14.57 9.93
CA LEU A 490 -19.97 14.42 9.72
C LEU A 490 -19.24 15.74 10.03
N PRO A 491 -18.11 15.70 10.75
CA PRO A 491 -17.30 16.88 10.96
C PRO A 491 -16.64 17.32 9.64
N ARG A 492 -16.51 18.64 9.43
CA ARG A 492 -15.86 19.21 8.24
C ARG A 492 -14.44 18.67 7.99
N THR A 493 -13.73 18.29 9.04
CA THR A 493 -12.39 17.69 8.95
C THR A 493 -12.37 16.27 8.39
N ARG A 494 -13.53 15.68 8.06
CA ARG A 494 -13.68 14.33 7.49
C ARG A 494 -14.44 14.33 6.16
N VAL A 495 -14.78 15.50 5.61
CA VAL A 495 -15.42 15.62 4.31
C VAL A 495 -14.49 16.42 3.41
N PHE A 496 -13.94 15.75 2.40
CA PHE A 496 -12.97 16.29 1.47
C PHE A 496 -13.61 16.36 0.08
N MET A 497 -13.47 17.49 -0.60
CA MET A 497 -14.04 17.67 -1.94
C MET A 497 -13.01 18.30 -2.88
N THR A 498 -12.98 17.86 -4.13
CA THR A 498 -12.21 18.56 -5.17
C THR A 498 -12.83 19.93 -5.45
N HIS A 499 -12.09 21.01 -5.24
CA HIS A 499 -12.61 22.38 -5.43
C HIS A 499 -12.62 22.88 -6.89
N ARG A 500 -12.43 21.99 -7.88
CA ARG A 500 -12.43 22.36 -9.30
C ARG A 500 -13.38 21.47 -10.08
N ASN A 501 -13.99 22.04 -11.12
CA ASN A 501 -14.81 21.28 -12.07
C ASN A 501 -13.93 20.28 -12.82
N LEU A 502 -14.07 19.01 -12.46
CA LEU A 502 -13.45 17.84 -13.09
C LEU A 502 -14.39 17.20 -14.12
#